data_AF-S2XTQ5-F1
#
_entry.id   AF-S2XTQ5-F1
#
_cell.length_a   1.000
_cell.length_b   1.000
_cell.length_c   1.000
_cell.angle_alpha   90.00
_cell.angle_beta   90.00
_cell.angle_gamma   90.00
#
_symmetry.space_group_name_H-M   'P 1'
#
loop_
_entity.id
_entity.type
_entity.pdbx_description
1 polymer ?
#
loop_
_entity_poly.entity_id
_entity_poly.type
_entity_poly.pdbx_seq_one_letter_code
_entity_poly.pdbx_strand_id
1 'polypeptide(L)' 'MIRKPAREDGPALEWIKSSYSTPDGPDCVEVAAAPSLILVRDSKNPHGPRLMLAPTTWATFLPYASGS' A
#
# COMPACT_ATOMS: atom_id res chain seq x y z
N MET A 1 19.78 26.86 8.15
CA MET A 1 19.87 25.39 8.23
C MET A 1 18.83 24.81 7.29
N ILE A 2 19.21 24.44 6.06
CA ILE A 2 18.27 23.87 5.08
C ILE A 2 18.55 22.37 5.07
N ARG A 3 17.68 21.58 5.73
CA ARG A 3 17.69 20.13 5.53
C ARG A 3 17.15 19.89 4.13
N LYS A 4 18.02 19.48 3.19
CA LYS A 4 17.58 18.79 1.97
C LYS A 4 16.64 17.66 2.40
N PRO A 5 15.46 17.46 1.78
CA PRO A 5 14.78 16.19 1.96
C PRO A 5 15.76 15.13 1.46
N ALA A 6 16.09 14.17 2.32
CA ALA A 6 16.71 12.95 1.86
C ALA A 6 15.79 12.42 0.76
N ARG A 7 16.35 12.16 -0.41
CA ARG A 7 15.70 11.25 -1.33
C ARG A 7 15.67 9.94 -0.55
N GLU A 8 14.53 9.65 0.06
CA GLU A 8 14.26 8.40 0.74
C GLU A 8 14.21 7.32 -0.35
N ASP A 9 15.37 6.93 -0.86
CA ASP A 9 15.54 5.65 -1.55
C ASP A 9 15.50 4.57 -0.46
N GLY A 10 14.34 4.46 0.20
CA GLY A 10 13.98 3.30 1.00
C GLY A 10 13.99 2.06 0.11
N PRO A 11 14.01 0.85 0.71
CA PRO A 11 13.98 -0.38 -0.07
C PRO A 11 12.84 -0.33 -1.10
N ALA A 12 13.14 -0.74 -2.34
CA ALA A 12 12.15 -0.77 -3.41
C ALA A 12 10.97 -1.63 -2.95
N LEU A 13 9.79 -1.01 -2.85
CA LEU A 13 8.59 -1.69 -2.42
C LEU A 13 8.07 -2.59 -3.54
N GLU A 14 7.88 -3.86 -3.25
CA GLU A 14 7.24 -4.81 -4.16
C GLU A 14 5.73 -4.70 -4.03
N TRP A 15 5.09 -4.06 -5.03
CA TRP A 15 3.65 -3.84 -5.06
C TRP A 15 2.93 -5.01 -5.74
N ILE A 16 1.96 -5.58 -5.03
CA ILE A 16 1.09 -6.64 -5.51
C ILE A 16 -0.27 -6.04 -5.83
N LYS A 17 -0.67 -6.13 -7.10
CA LYS A 17 -1.98 -5.67 -7.58
C LYS A 17 -3.05 -6.72 -7.30
N SER A 18 -4.23 -6.28 -6.85
CA SER A 18 -5.38 -7.17 -6.67
C SER A 18 -5.81 -7.80 -8.01
N SER A 19 -6.21 -9.07 -7.96
CA SER A 19 -6.76 -9.77 -9.14
C SER A 19 -8.10 -9.21 -9.62
N TYR A 20 -8.79 -8.46 -8.77
CA TYR A 20 -10.05 -7.78 -9.10
C TYR A 20 -9.83 -6.44 -9.81
N SER A 21 -8.57 -5.99 -9.93
CA SER A 21 -8.23 -4.75 -10.59
C SER A 21 -8.15 -4.95 -12.11
N THR A 22 -9.15 -4.47 -12.83
CA THR A 22 -9.14 -4.41 -14.30
C THR A 22 -8.84 -2.97 -14.78
N PRO A 23 -8.28 -2.77 -15.98
CA PRO A 23 -7.93 -1.43 -16.50
C PRO A 23 -9.11 -0.44 -16.46
N ASP A 24 -10.30 -0.94 -16.81
CA ASP A 24 -11.53 -0.16 -16.89
C ASP A 24 -12.41 -0.28 -15.62
N GLY A 25 -12.01 -1.11 -14.65
CA GLY A 25 -12.77 -1.35 -13.42
C GLY A 25 -12.55 -0.29 -12.34
N PRO A 26 -13.51 -0.11 -11.42
CA PRO A 26 -13.41 0.90 -10.36
C PRO A 26 -12.44 0.52 -9.21
N ASP A 27 -12.15 -0.77 -9.02
CA ASP A 27 -11.52 -1.28 -7.79
C ASP A 27 -10.03 -1.64 -7.98
N CYS A 28 -9.22 -0.61 -8.18
CA CYS A 28 -7.78 -0.75 -8.43
C CYS A 28 -6.94 -0.53 -7.17
N VAL A 29 -6.58 -1.61 -6.46
CA VAL A 29 -5.77 -1.54 -5.24
C VAL A 29 -4.48 -2.35 -5.37
N GLU A 30 -3.41 -1.81 -4.80
CA GLU A 30 -2.11 -2.47 -4.67
C GLU A 30 -1.65 -2.46 -3.20
N VAL A 31 -1.00 -3.55 -2.78
CA VAL A 31 -0.46 -3.72 -1.43
C VAL A 31 1.04 -4.03 -1.51
N ALA A 32 1.84 -3.46 -0.61
CA ALA A 32 3.25 -3.81 -0.43
C ALA A 32 3.58 -4.06 1.04
N ALA A 33 4.34 -5.11 1.31
CA ALA A 33 4.88 -5.39 2.63
C ALA A 33 6.28 -4.79 2.77
N ALA A 34 6.50 -4.05 3.85
CA ALA A 34 7.79 -3.52 4.27
C ALA A 34 8.12 -4.03 5.69
N PRO A 35 9.37 -3.93 6.17
CA PRO A 35 9.78 -4.54 7.44
C PRO A 35 8.90 -4.20 8.66
N SER A 36 8.31 -3.00 8.70
CA SER A 36 7.48 -2.53 9.81
C SER A 36 6.09 -2.04 9.39
N LEU A 37 5.74 -2.17 8.11
CA LEU A 37 4.53 -1.55 7.56
C LEU A 37 3.90 -2.41 6.48
N ILE A 38 2.56 -2.38 6.44
CA ILE A 38 1.77 -2.76 5.27
C ILE A 38 1.27 -1.49 4.62
N LEU A 39 1.55 -1.35 3.32
CA LEU A 39 1.20 -0.17 2.54
C LEU A 39 0.09 -0.53 1.57
N VAL A 40 -0.95 0.30 1.49
CA VAL A 40 -2.04 0.15 0.52
C VAL A 40 -2.16 1.43 -0.29
N ARG A 41 -2.32 1.31 -1.60
CA ARG A 41 -2.51 2.46 -2.51
C ARG A 41 -3.52 2.18 -3.61
N ASP A 42 -4.01 3.26 -4.20
CA ASP A 42 -4.70 3.23 -5.48
C ASP A 42 -3.71 2.94 -6.61
N SER A 43 -3.96 1.89 -7.40
CA SER A 43 -3.09 1.56 -8.54
C SER A 43 -3.12 2.61 -9.64
N LYS A 44 -4.23 3.35 -9.77
CA LYS A 44 -4.38 4.41 -10.79
C LYS A 44 -3.70 5.71 -10.37
N ASN A 45 -3.41 5.88 -9.08
CA ASN A 45 -2.70 7.03 -8.55
C ASN A 45 -1.48 6.62 -7.69
N PRO A 46 -0.43 6.05 -8.30
CA PRO A 46 0.71 5.45 -7.58
C PRO A 46 1.57 6.46 -6.79
N HIS A 47 1.43 7.75 -7.13
CA HIS A 47 2.09 8.88 -6.46
C HIS A 47 1.17 9.61 -5.47
N GLY A 48 -0.09 9.20 -5.36
CA GLY A 48 -1.05 9.73 -4.39
C GLY A 48 -0.78 9.24 -2.96
N PRO A 49 -1.69 9.61 -2.03
CA PRO A 49 -1.63 9.15 -0.64
C PRO A 49 -1.63 7.63 -0.52
N ARG A 50 -0.93 7.13 0.51
CA ARG A 50 -0.84 5.71 0.83
C ARG A 50 -1.35 5.49 2.24
N LEU A 51 -2.14 4.44 2.44
CA LEU A 51 -2.47 3.97 3.78
C LEU A 51 -1.27 3.18 4.31
N MET A 52 -0.83 3.48 5.53
CA MET A 52 0.30 2.85 6.19
C MET A 52 -0.20 2.20 7.47
N LEU A 53 -0.08 0.89 7.57
CA LEU A 53 -0.61 0.11 8.69
C LEU A 53 0.53 -0.64 9.37
N ALA A 54 0.48 -0.74 10.70
CA ALA A 54 1.30 -1.72 11.39
C ALA A 54 0.85 -3.15 10.96
N PRO A 55 1.76 -4.13 10.87
CA PRO A 55 1.40 -5.50 10.51
C PRO A 55 0.32 -6.11 11.41
N THR A 56 0.33 -5.78 12.70
CA THR A 56 -0.70 -6.22 13.65
C THR A 56 -2.07 -5.62 13.33
N THR A 57 -2.14 -4.33 13.02
CA THR A 57 -3.37 -3.66 12.59
C THR A 57 -3.92 -4.26 11.30
N TRP A 58 -3.06 -4.55 10.31
CA TRP A 58 -3.46 -5.23 9.09
C TRP A 58 -4.05 -6.61 9.38
N ALA A 59 -3.37 -7.42 10.20
CA ALA A 59 -3.86 -8.75 10.58
C ALA A 59 -5.21 -8.70 11.31
N THR A 60 -5.43 -7.72 12.19
CA THR A 60 -6.73 -7.51 12.86
C THR A 60 -7.82 -7.05 11.89
N PHE A 61 -7.47 -6.31 10.84
CA PHE A 61 -8.41 -5.82 9.84
C PHE A 61 -8.89 -6.94 8.90
N LEU A 62 -8.01 -7.87 8.50
CA LEU A 62 -8.31 -8.87 7.47
C LEU A 62 -9.61 -9.66 7.68
N PRO A 63 -9.96 -10.18 8.88
CA PRO A 63 -11.20 -10.91 9.08
C PRO A 63 -12.47 -10.13 8.72
N TYR A 64 -12.45 -8.81 8.88
CA TYR A 64 -13.58 -7.94 8.53
C TYR A 64 -13.65 -7.65 7.01
N ALA A 65 -12.52 -7.76 6.32
CA ALA A 65 -12.39 -7.43 4.91
C ALA A 65 -12.56 -8.64 3.98
N SER A 66 -12.27 -9.85 4.45
CA SER A 66 -12.31 -11.07 3.64
C SER A 66 -13.69 -11.71 3.53
N GLY A 67 -14.72 -11.16 4.18
CA GLY A 67 -16.08 -11.71 4.17
C GLY A 67 -16.13 -13.12 4.75
N SER A 68 -16.07 -13.23 6.08
CA SER A 68 -16.31 -14.50 6.79
C SER A 68 -17.68 -14.53 7.44
#